data_AF-A0A4Z2BZU5-F1
#
_entry.id   AF-A0A4Z2BZU5-F1
#
_cell.length_a   1.000
_cell.length_b   1.000
_cell.length_c   1.000
_cell.angle_alpha   90.00
_cell.angle_beta   90.00
_cell.angle_gamma   90.00
#
_symmetry.space_group_name_H-M   'P 1'
#
loop_
_entity.id
_entity.type
_entity.pdbx_description
1 polymer ?
#
loop_
_entity_poly.entity_id
_entity_poly.type
_entity_poly.pdbx_seq_one_letter_code
_entity_poly.pdbx_strand_id
1 'polypeptide(L)'
;MSALLSKTLVRLIYKASDGITVSVELKTAPAGLCQRTDNHAGTSVSPATLEDGHPLANQLAQLCGHFKPAGWTVRYAQLELQECSVLTELCINIQRKGEAADTPFICRVGEIMLLDVASLQIPTEQVQDLRIYDVVWLRGAGPSMEPVSSCLHLNATLQWKYPTKLIRHFKVYWRRLRGPDPRIPPGQLVLVGRAYSNLYRVTELVVPEPPSLIELVIEPVIRKGFLVPESQWGRRSLSYTEDTTQ
;
A
#
# COMPACT_ATOMS: atom_id res chain seq x y z
N MET A 1 -7.58 13.00 33.14
CA MET A 1 -7.04 12.41 31.90
C MET A 1 -7.93 11.22 31.56
N SER A 2 -8.81 11.36 30.57
CA SER A 2 -9.66 10.24 30.14
C SER A 2 -8.79 9.20 29.43
N ALA A 3 -8.64 8.03 30.03
CA ALA A 3 -8.02 6.90 29.36
C ALA A 3 -8.93 6.50 28.20
N LEU A 4 -8.41 6.60 26.96
CA LEU A 4 -9.17 6.14 25.80
C LEU A 4 -9.09 4.61 25.75
N LEU A 5 -10.26 3.95 25.81
CA LEU A 5 -10.41 2.57 25.36
C LEU A 5 -9.87 2.48 23.92
N SER A 6 -8.82 1.70 23.72
CA SER A 6 -8.29 1.45 22.38
C SER A 6 -9.13 0.37 21.71
N LYS A 7 -9.93 0.76 20.72
CA LYS A 7 -10.67 -0.19 19.87
C LYS A 7 -9.73 -0.64 18.76
N THR A 8 -9.39 -1.92 18.76
CA THR A 8 -8.55 -2.53 17.73
C THR A 8 -9.43 -3.24 16.71
N LEU A 9 -9.28 -2.87 15.44
CA LEU A 9 -9.84 -3.56 14.31
C LEU A 9 -8.82 -4.55 13.76
N VAL A 10 -9.24 -5.81 13.62
CA VAL A 10 -8.47 -6.89 13.00
C VAL A 10 -9.04 -7.16 11.62
N ARG A 11 -8.18 -7.19 10.61
CA ARG A 11 -8.52 -7.68 9.27
C ARG A 11 -7.68 -8.92 8.97
N LEU A 12 -8.34 -9.99 8.57
CA LEU A 12 -7.72 -11.25 8.15
C LEU A 12 -8.13 -11.56 6.71
N ILE A 13 -7.15 -11.75 5.82
CA ILE A 13 -7.38 -12.26 4.47
C ILE A 13 -6.78 -13.66 4.37
N TYR A 14 -7.60 -14.65 4.04
CA TYR A 14 -7.15 -16.04 3.92
C TYR A 14 -7.89 -16.81 2.83
N LYS A 15 -7.31 -17.92 2.38
CA LYS A 15 -7.92 -18.89 1.47
C LYS A 15 -7.70 -20.27 2.05
N ALA A 16 -8.78 -20.97 2.38
CA ALA A 16 -8.72 -22.29 3.00
C ALA A 16 -9.53 -23.32 2.21
N SER A 17 -9.19 -24.59 2.37
CA SER A 17 -9.99 -25.73 1.90
C SER A 17 -11.38 -25.73 2.53
N ASP A 18 -12.33 -26.39 1.86
CA ASP A 18 -13.69 -26.56 2.39
C ASP A 18 -13.67 -27.26 3.75
N GLY A 19 -14.58 -26.86 4.64
CA GLY A 19 -14.65 -27.36 6.01
C GLY A 19 -13.58 -26.79 6.96
N ILE A 20 -12.61 -26.01 6.49
CA ILE A 20 -11.64 -25.33 7.34
C ILE A 20 -12.13 -23.93 7.76
N THR A 21 -12.13 -23.69 9.05
CA THR A 21 -12.42 -22.40 9.67
C THR A 21 -11.10 -21.77 10.11
N VAL A 22 -10.96 -20.46 9.86
CA VAL A 22 -9.79 -19.68 10.28
C VAL A 22 -10.30 -18.50 11.11
N SER A 23 -9.77 -18.35 12.32
CA SER A 23 -10.06 -17.26 13.23
C SER A 23 -8.77 -16.68 13.81
N VAL A 24 -8.88 -15.50 14.42
CA VAL A 24 -7.77 -14.85 15.13
C VAL A 24 -8.05 -14.96 16.62
N GLU A 25 -7.00 -15.14 17.39
CA GLU A 25 -7.01 -15.06 18.84
C GLU A 25 -5.89 -14.10 19.26
N LEU A 26 -6.18 -13.23 20.21
CA LEU A 26 -5.30 -12.16 20.66
C LEU A 26 -5.00 -12.37 22.14
N LYS A 27 -3.72 -12.39 22.51
CA LYS A 27 -3.33 -12.44 23.93
C LYS A 27 -2.92 -11.07 24.41
N THR A 28 -3.45 -10.69 25.57
CA THR A 28 -3.22 -9.40 26.20
C THR A 28 -2.63 -9.57 27.58
N ALA A 29 -1.72 -8.68 27.96
CA ALA A 29 -1.16 -8.60 29.30
C ALA A 29 -1.33 -7.20 29.89
N PRO A 30 -1.36 -7.05 31.23
CA PRO A 30 -1.34 -5.73 31.86
C PRO A 30 -0.07 -4.96 31.47
N ALA A 31 -0.22 -3.67 31.16
CA ALA A 31 0.90 -2.75 30.98
C ALA A 31 1.69 -2.66 32.30
N GLY A 32 3.02 -2.63 32.23
CA GLY A 32 3.89 -2.77 33.40
C GLY A 32 3.68 -1.76 34.55
N LEU A 33 3.01 -0.62 34.31
CA LEU A 33 2.64 0.36 35.33
C LEU A 33 1.40 -0.02 36.15
N CYS A 34 0.59 -0.97 35.67
CA CYS A 34 -0.66 -1.39 36.29
C CYS A 34 -0.50 -2.72 37.06
N GLN A 35 0.74 -3.20 37.23
CA GLN A 35 1.11 -4.26 38.17
C GLN A 35 1.06 -3.74 39.61
N ARG A 36 -0.14 -3.53 40.15
CA ARG A 36 -0.32 -3.44 41.59
C ARG A 36 -1.21 -4.59 42.02
N THR A 37 -0.57 -5.61 42.58
CA THR A 37 -1.17 -6.76 43.28
C THR A 37 -2.14 -7.59 42.44
N ASP A 38 -1.61 -8.49 41.61
CA ASP A 38 -2.00 -9.92 41.54
C ASP A 38 -1.37 -10.59 40.31
N ASN A 39 -1.05 -11.88 40.44
CA ASN A 39 -0.49 -12.73 39.37
C ASN A 39 -1.50 -12.89 38.22
N HIS A 40 -1.69 -11.87 37.39
CA HIS A 40 -2.54 -11.97 36.21
C HIS A 40 -1.75 -12.60 35.06
N ALA A 41 -1.98 -13.89 34.85
CA ALA A 41 -1.64 -14.58 33.61
C ALA A 41 -2.27 -13.85 32.41
N GLY A 42 -1.57 -13.82 31.27
CA GLY A 42 -2.09 -13.20 30.04
C GLY A 42 -3.48 -13.73 29.68
N THR A 43 -4.38 -12.82 29.30
CA THR A 43 -5.75 -13.19 28.92
C THR A 43 -5.81 -13.42 27.42
N SER A 44 -6.39 -14.55 27.00
CA SER A 44 -6.63 -14.86 25.60
C SER A 44 -8.04 -14.43 25.21
N VAL A 45 -8.17 -13.69 24.11
CA VAL A 45 -9.45 -13.13 23.65
C VAL A 45 -9.64 -13.42 22.17
N SER A 46 -10.80 -13.99 21.83
CA SER A 46 -11.25 -14.09 20.44
C SER A 46 -12.05 -12.83 20.10
N PRO A 47 -11.56 -11.95 19.21
CA PRO A 47 -12.28 -10.73 18.85
C PRO A 47 -13.61 -11.06 18.18
N ALA A 48 -14.64 -10.26 18.48
CA ALA A 48 -15.96 -10.44 17.91
C ALA A 48 -15.91 -10.18 16.40
N THR A 49 -16.35 -11.15 15.60
CA THR A 49 -16.43 -10.98 14.14
C THR A 49 -17.49 -9.94 13.82
N LEU A 50 -17.16 -8.98 12.96
CA LEU A 50 -18.09 -7.97 12.50
C LEU A 50 -19.01 -8.58 11.44
N GLU A 51 -20.30 -8.26 11.54
CA GLU A 51 -21.31 -8.67 10.55
C GLU A 51 -21.07 -8.00 9.18
N ASP A 52 -21.62 -8.62 8.14
CA ASP A 52 -21.57 -8.08 6.80
C ASP A 52 -22.25 -6.71 6.74
N GLY A 53 -21.56 -5.72 6.16
CA GLY A 53 -22.06 -4.35 6.07
C GLY A 53 -21.80 -3.48 7.30
N HIS A 54 -21.08 -3.99 8.32
CA HIS A 54 -20.70 -3.17 9.48
C HIS A 54 -19.93 -1.89 9.06
N PRO A 55 -20.25 -0.71 9.63
CA PRO A 55 -19.67 0.58 9.19
C PRO A 55 -18.13 0.60 9.17
N LEU A 56 -17.47 0.04 10.19
CA LEU A 56 -16.01 -0.03 10.26
C LEU A 56 -15.40 -0.93 9.18
N ALA A 57 -16.06 -2.05 8.86
CA ALA A 57 -15.60 -2.96 7.82
C ALA A 57 -15.73 -2.28 6.45
N ASN A 58 -16.84 -1.59 6.20
CA ASN A 58 -17.06 -0.81 4.98
C ASN A 58 -16.05 0.33 4.85
N GLN A 59 -15.80 1.09 5.91
CA GLN A 59 -14.82 2.17 5.92
C GLN A 59 -13.41 1.67 5.62
N LEU A 60 -12.97 0.57 6.26
CA LEU A 60 -11.67 -0.03 5.96
C LEU A 60 -11.61 -0.58 4.54
N ALA A 61 -12.67 -1.24 4.07
CA ALA A 61 -12.74 -1.72 2.69
C ALA A 61 -12.63 -0.56 1.69
N GLN A 62 -13.32 0.56 1.91
CA GLN A 62 -13.25 1.77 1.10
C GLN A 62 -11.82 2.35 1.10
N LEU A 63 -11.22 2.51 2.28
CA LEU A 63 -9.85 3.00 2.42
C LEU A 63 -8.86 2.11 1.66
N CYS A 64 -9.10 0.81 1.57
CA CYS A 64 -8.26 -0.14 0.82
C CYS A 64 -8.70 -0.36 -0.65
N GLY A 65 -9.62 0.45 -1.19
CA GLY A 65 -10.05 0.34 -2.59
C GLY A 65 -11.02 -0.79 -2.90
N HIS A 66 -11.79 -1.24 -1.93
CA HIS A 66 -12.73 -2.37 -2.02
C HIS A 66 -12.10 -3.65 -2.57
N PHE A 67 -10.86 -3.95 -2.16
CA PHE A 67 -10.16 -5.15 -2.57
C PHE A 67 -10.98 -6.42 -2.25
N LYS A 68 -11.55 -7.04 -3.29
CA LYS A 68 -12.25 -8.33 -3.26
C LYS A 68 -11.39 -9.38 -3.97
N PRO A 69 -10.44 -10.02 -3.27
CA PRO A 69 -9.57 -11.00 -3.88
C PRO A 69 -10.37 -12.25 -4.29
N ALA A 70 -10.33 -12.60 -5.58
CA ALA A 70 -11.08 -13.74 -6.11
C ALA A 70 -10.67 -15.05 -5.40
N GLY A 71 -11.65 -15.73 -4.81
CA GLY A 71 -11.46 -16.98 -4.07
C GLY A 71 -10.73 -16.84 -2.73
N TRP A 72 -10.59 -15.62 -2.20
CA TRP A 72 -10.08 -15.35 -0.85
C TRP A 72 -11.22 -14.84 0.04
N THR A 73 -11.20 -15.21 1.31
CA THR A 73 -12.10 -14.73 2.34
C THR A 73 -11.47 -13.54 3.06
N VAL A 74 -12.26 -12.50 3.30
CA VAL A 74 -11.87 -11.34 4.12
C VAL A 74 -12.76 -11.33 5.36
N ARG A 75 -12.15 -11.37 6.55
CA ARG A 75 -12.86 -11.25 7.83
C ARG A 75 -12.41 -10.00 8.56
N TYR A 76 -13.38 -9.36 9.21
CA TYR A 76 -13.15 -8.23 10.09
C TYR A 76 -13.59 -8.62 11.49
N ALA A 77 -12.81 -8.28 12.49
CA ALA A 77 -13.17 -8.49 13.89
C ALA A 77 -12.75 -7.29 14.72
N GLN A 78 -13.49 -6.99 15.78
CA GLN A 78 -13.16 -5.89 16.68
C GLN A 78 -12.85 -6.42 18.07
N LEU A 79 -11.83 -5.83 18.68
CA LEU A 79 -11.48 -6.02 20.07
C LEU A 79 -11.52 -4.68 20.80
N GLU A 80 -12.24 -4.62 21.91
CA GLU A 80 -12.13 -3.51 22.86
C GLU A 80 -11.13 -3.93 23.94
N LEU A 81 -9.98 -3.28 23.95
CA LEU A 81 -8.97 -3.51 24.98
C LEU A 81 -9.35 -2.73 26.24
N GLN A 82 -9.27 -3.40 27.39
CA GLN A 82 -9.43 -2.72 28.68
C GLN A 82 -8.31 -1.69 28.88
N GLU A 83 -8.59 -0.66 29.68
CA GLU A 83 -7.58 0.30 30.11
C GLU A 83 -6.37 -0.43 30.71
N CYS A 84 -5.14 0.03 30.43
CA CYS A 84 -3.89 -0.64 30.81
C CYS A 84 -3.60 -2.02 30.17
N SER A 85 -4.24 -2.45 29.08
CA SER A 85 -3.87 -3.72 28.42
C SER A 85 -2.96 -3.53 27.20
N VAL A 86 -1.95 -4.39 27.07
CA VAL A 86 -1.05 -4.44 25.91
C VAL A 86 -1.26 -5.76 25.18
N LEU A 87 -1.36 -5.71 23.86
CA LEU A 87 -1.36 -6.90 23.02
C LEU A 87 0.05 -7.50 22.98
N THR A 88 0.19 -8.76 23.39
CA THR A 88 1.47 -9.47 23.42
C THR A 88 1.62 -10.47 22.28
N GLU A 89 0.53 -11.16 21.92
CA GLU A 89 0.55 -12.19 20.87
C GLU A 89 -0.67 -12.10 19.96
N LEU A 90 -0.45 -12.45 18.69
CA LEU A 90 -1.49 -12.76 17.72
C LEU A 90 -1.36 -14.21 17.30
N CYS A 91 -2.43 -14.97 17.49
CA CYS A 91 -2.55 -16.36 17.11
C CYS A 91 -3.58 -16.51 15.99
N ILE A 92 -3.31 -17.43 15.07
CA ILE A 92 -4.27 -17.83 14.04
C ILE A 92 -4.73 -19.24 14.38
N ASN A 93 -6.02 -19.38 14.63
CA ASN A 93 -6.63 -20.65 14.91
C ASN A 93 -7.22 -21.23 13.63
N ILE A 94 -6.77 -22.43 13.27
CA ILE A 94 -7.23 -23.16 12.10
C ILE A 94 -7.89 -24.44 12.60
N GLN A 95 -9.19 -24.58 12.31
CA GLN A 95 -10.00 -25.68 12.81
C GLN A 95 -10.77 -26.33 11.67
N ARG A 96 -10.87 -27.66 11.69
CA ARG A 96 -11.75 -28.42 10.80
C ARG A 96 -13.14 -28.52 11.43
N LYS A 97 -14.19 -28.28 10.64
CA LYS A 97 -15.57 -28.61 11.00
C LYS A 97 -15.81 -30.11 10.77
N GLY A 98 -16.43 -30.79 11.73
CA GLY A 98 -16.82 -32.20 11.61
C GLY A 98 -15.88 -33.15 12.36
N GLU A 99 -15.92 -34.43 11.98
CA GLU A 99 -15.22 -35.51 12.69
C GLU A 99 -13.68 -35.38 12.61
N ALA A 100 -13.02 -35.96 13.62
CA ALA A 100 -11.57 -35.96 13.80
C ALA A 100 -10.85 -36.91 12.81
N ALA A 101 -11.08 -36.73 11.52
CA ALA A 101 -10.33 -37.42 10.48
C ALA A 101 -9.06 -36.62 10.13
N ASP A 102 -7.91 -37.29 10.16
CA ASP A 102 -6.62 -36.73 9.78
C ASP A 102 -6.48 -36.68 8.25
N THR A 103 -7.15 -35.70 7.64
CA THR A 103 -7.08 -35.45 6.19
C THR A 103 -6.27 -34.18 5.89
N PRO A 104 -5.48 -34.16 4.79
CA PRO A 104 -4.75 -32.98 4.37
C PRO A 104 -5.67 -31.78 4.10
N PHE A 105 -5.20 -30.58 4.42
CA PHE A 105 -5.88 -29.33 4.05
C PHE A 105 -4.88 -28.27 3.62
N ILE A 106 -5.36 -27.27 2.89
CA ILE A 106 -4.58 -26.10 2.50
C ILE A 106 -5.18 -24.87 3.16
N CYS A 107 -4.35 -24.09 3.83
CA CYS A 107 -4.71 -22.76 4.32
C CYS A 107 -3.61 -21.77 3.93
N ARG A 108 -3.98 -20.70 3.24
CA ARG A 108 -3.09 -19.60 2.85
C ARG A 108 -3.55 -18.35 3.58
N VAL A 109 -2.65 -17.71 4.32
CA VAL A 109 -2.90 -16.41 4.94
C VAL A 109 -2.21 -15.35 4.10
N GLY A 110 -2.99 -14.39 3.58
CA GLY A 110 -2.50 -13.36 2.67
C GLY A 110 -2.14 -12.07 3.41
N GLU A 111 -2.94 -11.69 4.38
CA GLU A 111 -2.71 -10.48 5.17
C GLU A 111 -3.37 -10.59 6.54
N ILE A 112 -2.69 -10.06 7.55
CA ILE A 112 -3.23 -9.80 8.88
C ILE A 112 -2.90 -8.36 9.22
N MET A 113 -3.91 -7.56 9.56
CA MET A 113 -3.72 -6.19 10.00
C MET A 113 -4.41 -5.97 11.33
N LEU A 114 -3.71 -5.25 12.21
CA LEU A 114 -4.25 -4.69 13.44
C LEU A 114 -4.18 -3.18 13.31
N LEU A 115 -5.32 -2.54 13.44
CA LEU A 115 -5.47 -1.11 13.26
C LEU A 115 -6.22 -0.56 14.46
N ASP A 116 -5.74 0.56 14.99
CA ASP A 116 -6.57 1.38 15.86
C ASP A 116 -7.71 1.96 15.03
N VAL A 117 -8.94 1.78 15.51
CA VAL A 117 -10.17 2.31 14.88
C VAL A 117 -10.09 3.83 14.72
N ALA A 118 -9.51 4.54 15.68
CA ALA A 118 -9.34 6.00 15.58
C ALA A 118 -8.40 6.40 14.42
N SER A 119 -7.63 5.45 13.91
CA SER A 119 -6.65 5.66 12.86
C SER A 119 -7.17 5.40 11.43
N LEU A 120 -8.46 5.03 11.31
CA LEU A 120 -9.18 4.78 10.05
C LEU A 120 -9.56 6.10 9.37
N GLN A 121 -8.57 6.82 8.90
CA GLN A 121 -8.76 8.08 8.19
C GLN A 121 -8.09 8.03 6.82
N ILE A 122 -8.64 8.80 5.89
CA ILE A 122 -8.01 9.03 4.59
C ILE A 122 -6.63 9.64 4.86
N PRO A 123 -5.54 9.12 4.24
CA PRO A 123 -4.23 9.72 4.34
C PRO A 123 -4.30 11.20 3.99
N THR A 124 -3.52 12.04 4.69
CA THR A 124 -3.54 13.50 4.47
C THR A 124 -2.19 14.03 4.01
N GLU A 125 -1.14 13.25 4.24
CA GLU A 125 0.22 13.58 3.86
C GLU A 125 0.38 13.61 2.34
N GLN A 126 0.94 14.70 1.85
CA GLN A 126 1.20 14.92 0.43
C GLN A 126 2.69 14.78 0.14
N VAL A 127 3.02 14.27 -1.05
CA VAL A 127 4.37 14.34 -1.59
C VAL A 127 4.71 15.79 -1.94
N GLN A 128 5.73 16.34 -1.29
CA GLN A 128 6.17 17.72 -1.47
C GLN A 128 7.51 17.78 -2.19
N ASP A 129 7.82 18.95 -2.77
CA ASP A 129 9.14 19.28 -3.32
C ASP A 129 9.72 18.22 -4.28
N LEU A 130 8.90 17.67 -5.19
CA LEU A 130 9.38 16.76 -6.22
C LEU A 130 10.31 17.49 -7.19
N ARG A 131 11.58 17.10 -7.18
CA ARG A 131 12.66 17.63 -8.01
C ARG A 131 13.15 16.57 -9.00
N ILE A 132 13.58 17.03 -10.16
CA ILE A 132 14.24 16.25 -11.21
C ILE A 132 15.59 16.90 -11.46
N TYR A 133 16.67 16.13 -11.41
CA TYR A 133 18.04 16.58 -11.68
C TYR A 133 18.88 15.43 -12.26
N ASP A 134 20.14 15.68 -12.60
CA ASP A 134 21.03 14.74 -13.32
C ASP A 134 20.36 14.12 -14.56
N VAL A 135 19.72 15.00 -15.34
CA VAL A 135 19.01 14.64 -16.56
C VAL A 135 20.03 14.35 -17.67
N VAL A 136 19.97 13.15 -18.23
CA VAL A 136 20.82 12.70 -19.33
C VAL A 136 19.94 12.05 -20.40
N TRP A 137 20.07 12.53 -21.62
CA TRP A 137 19.38 12.02 -22.80
C TRP A 137 20.31 11.11 -23.59
N LEU A 138 19.82 9.94 -24.01
CA LEU A 138 20.58 8.99 -24.82
C LEU A 138 19.73 8.57 -26.03
N ARG A 139 20.36 8.41 -27.19
CA ARG A 139 19.76 7.71 -28.33
C ARG A 139 20.25 6.27 -28.32
N GLY A 140 19.33 5.31 -28.34
CA GLY A 140 19.61 3.89 -28.23
C GLY A 140 18.71 3.04 -29.12
N ALA A 141 18.94 1.73 -29.15
CA ALA A 141 18.07 0.80 -29.85
C ALA A 141 16.71 0.72 -29.14
N GLY A 142 15.63 0.88 -29.90
CA GLY A 142 14.28 0.67 -29.38
C GLY A 142 13.97 -0.81 -29.08
N PRO A 143 12.85 -1.10 -28.40
CA PRO A 143 12.39 -2.47 -28.16
C PRO A 143 11.92 -3.20 -29.43
N SER A 144 11.88 -2.54 -30.59
CA SER A 144 11.51 -3.11 -31.88
C SER A 144 12.70 -3.82 -32.54
N MET A 145 12.47 -5.00 -33.11
CA MET A 145 13.45 -5.73 -33.93
C MET A 145 13.62 -5.14 -35.34
N GLU A 146 12.93 -4.04 -35.65
CA GLU A 146 13.12 -3.34 -36.92
C GLU A 146 14.47 -2.60 -36.93
N PRO A 147 15.31 -2.84 -37.95
CA PRO A 147 16.58 -2.15 -38.06
C PRO A 147 16.29 -0.66 -38.31
N VAL A 148 16.86 0.21 -37.47
CA VAL A 148 17.01 1.68 -37.64
C VAL A 148 16.02 2.60 -36.86
N SER A 149 15.07 2.13 -36.05
CA SER A 149 14.33 3.06 -35.16
C SER A 149 15.11 3.36 -33.87
N SER A 150 15.99 4.37 -33.89
CA SER A 150 16.63 4.88 -32.66
C SER A 150 15.57 5.50 -31.75
N CYS A 151 15.51 5.11 -30.48
CA CYS A 151 14.62 5.70 -29.49
C CYS A 151 15.36 6.68 -28.59
N LEU A 152 14.65 7.72 -28.14
CA LEU A 152 15.10 8.60 -27.07
C LEU A 152 14.89 7.96 -25.69
N HIS A 153 15.95 7.90 -24.90
CA HIS A 153 15.95 7.43 -23.53
C HIS A 153 16.24 8.57 -22.55
N LEU A 154 15.47 8.63 -21.47
CA LEU A 154 15.64 9.53 -20.36
C LEU A 154 16.31 8.81 -19.19
N ASN A 155 17.40 9.38 -18.69
CA ASN A 155 17.90 9.10 -17.36
C ASN A 155 17.73 10.35 -16.50
N ALA A 156 17.15 10.22 -15.32
CA ALA A 156 16.99 11.34 -14.39
C ALA A 156 16.99 10.87 -12.94
N THR A 157 17.39 11.74 -12.02
CA THR A 157 17.28 11.51 -10.58
C THR A 157 16.08 12.27 -10.04
N LEU A 158 15.19 11.55 -9.36
CA LEU A 158 13.99 12.08 -8.73
C LEU A 158 14.20 12.15 -7.23
N GLN A 159 13.85 13.27 -6.61
CA GLN A 159 13.88 13.42 -5.16
C GLN A 159 12.64 14.16 -4.67
N TRP A 160 12.10 13.77 -3.53
CA TRP A 160 10.90 14.39 -2.94
C TRP A 160 10.94 14.41 -1.42
N LYS A 161 9.92 15.01 -0.79
CA LYS A 161 9.70 14.98 0.66
C LYS A 161 8.40 14.26 0.98
N TYR A 162 8.48 13.30 1.90
CA TYR A 162 7.38 12.54 2.46
C TYR A 162 7.86 11.81 3.73
N PRO A 163 7.05 11.65 4.79
CA PRO A 163 7.44 10.92 5.99
C PRO A 163 7.64 9.41 5.74
N THR A 164 8.89 8.94 5.68
CA THR A 164 9.24 7.54 5.36
C THR A 164 8.70 6.52 6.37
N LYS A 165 8.44 6.94 7.62
CA LYS A 165 7.81 6.10 8.64
C LYS A 165 6.39 5.64 8.27
N LEU A 166 5.70 6.37 7.39
CA LEU A 166 4.30 6.11 7.02
C LEU A 166 4.18 5.18 5.81
N ILE A 167 5.24 4.97 5.03
CA ILE A 167 5.21 4.27 3.74
C ILE A 167 5.79 2.85 3.82
N ARG A 168 5.31 1.97 2.94
CA ARG A 168 5.96 0.71 2.55
C ARG A 168 6.97 0.97 1.43
N HIS A 169 6.55 1.74 0.43
CA HIS A 169 7.34 2.17 -0.72
C HIS A 169 6.59 3.30 -1.46
N PHE A 170 7.21 3.85 -2.49
CA PHE A 170 6.57 4.70 -3.50
C PHE A 170 6.52 3.93 -4.82
N LYS A 171 5.46 4.11 -5.59
CA LYS A 171 5.43 3.72 -6.99
C LYS A 171 5.77 4.94 -7.84
N VAL A 172 6.68 4.74 -8.78
CA VAL A 172 7.14 5.76 -9.71
C VAL A 172 6.51 5.47 -11.05
N TYR A 173 5.76 6.42 -11.58
CA TYR A 173 5.11 6.33 -12.88
C TYR A 173 5.61 7.42 -13.81
N TRP A 174 5.37 7.22 -15.09
CA TRP A 174 5.45 8.28 -16.07
C TRP A 174 4.23 8.24 -17.00
N ARG A 175 3.96 9.36 -17.67
CA ARG A 175 3.05 9.42 -18.82
C ARG A 175 3.41 10.57 -19.74
N ARG A 176 2.94 10.49 -20.98
CA ARG A 176 2.94 11.63 -21.91
C ARG A 176 1.79 12.57 -21.56
N LEU A 177 2.05 13.88 -21.43
CA LEU A 177 1.01 14.90 -21.23
C LEU A 177 0.56 15.54 -22.53
N ARG A 178 1.51 15.84 -23.42
CA ARG A 178 1.24 16.48 -24.71
C ARG A 178 2.07 15.83 -25.81
N GLY A 179 1.47 15.68 -26.97
CA GLY A 179 2.18 15.35 -28.22
C GLY A 179 2.20 16.55 -29.17
N PRO A 180 2.80 16.40 -30.36
CA PRO A 180 2.80 17.46 -31.37
C PRO A 180 1.37 17.86 -31.79
N ASP A 181 0.38 16.96 -31.62
CA ASP A 181 -1.03 17.27 -31.78
C ASP A 181 -1.70 17.59 -30.42
N PRO A 182 -2.20 18.83 -30.20
CA PRO A 182 -2.83 19.25 -28.96
C PRO A 182 -4.20 18.58 -28.70
N ARG A 183 -4.77 17.85 -29.67
CA ARG A 183 -6.05 17.14 -29.52
C ARG A 183 -5.90 15.78 -28.83
N ILE A 184 -4.67 15.27 -28.72
CA ILE A 184 -4.42 13.96 -28.11
C ILE A 184 -4.40 14.13 -26.58
N PRO A 185 -5.25 13.38 -25.84
CA PRO A 185 -5.26 13.45 -24.39
C PRO A 185 -3.96 12.89 -23.77
N PRO A 186 -3.68 13.19 -22.49
CA PRO A 186 -2.59 12.56 -21.77
C PRO A 186 -2.66 11.03 -21.83
N GLY A 187 -1.51 10.39 -21.98
CA GLY A 187 -1.39 8.94 -21.96
C GLY A 187 -1.72 8.35 -20.59
N GLN A 188 -1.85 7.03 -20.55
CA GLN A 188 -2.01 6.29 -19.30
C GLN A 188 -0.72 6.36 -18.46
N LEU A 189 -0.86 6.26 -17.14
CA LEU A 189 0.28 6.13 -16.24
C LEU A 189 0.91 4.75 -16.42
N VAL A 190 2.20 4.73 -16.72
CA VAL A 190 3.00 3.52 -16.86
C VAL A 190 3.95 3.42 -15.68
N LEU A 191 3.93 2.29 -14.98
CA LEU A 191 4.80 2.04 -13.84
C LEU A 191 6.25 1.89 -14.31
N VAL A 192 7.13 2.75 -13.80
CA VAL A 192 8.57 2.70 -14.03
C VAL A 192 9.24 1.81 -12.98
N GLY A 193 8.82 1.93 -11.73
CA GLY A 193 9.38 1.12 -10.65
C GLY A 193 8.90 1.48 -9.26
N ARG A 194 9.62 0.97 -8.25
CA ARG A 194 9.34 1.19 -6.84
C ARG A 194 10.55 1.80 -6.15
N ALA A 195 10.31 2.77 -5.27
CA ALA A 195 11.34 3.39 -4.45
C ALA A 195 11.05 3.13 -2.96
N TYR A 196 12.09 2.78 -2.19
CA TYR A 196 11.99 2.54 -0.74
C TYR A 196 12.57 3.70 0.08
N SER A 197 12.98 4.77 -0.60
CA SER A 197 13.45 6.03 -0.05
C SER A 197 12.83 7.18 -0.85
N ASN A 198 13.11 8.42 -0.44
CA ASN A 198 12.63 9.62 -1.14
C ASN A 198 13.53 10.03 -2.33
N LEU A 199 14.26 9.07 -2.88
CA LEU A 199 15.20 9.24 -3.98
C LEU A 199 15.05 8.06 -4.94
N TYR A 200 14.98 8.33 -6.24
CA TYR A 200 14.86 7.29 -7.26
C TYR A 200 15.61 7.68 -8.53
N ARG A 201 16.45 6.77 -9.04
CA ARG A 201 17.14 6.94 -10.32
C ARG A 201 16.32 6.27 -11.42
N VAL A 202 15.82 7.09 -12.35
CA VAL A 202 15.26 6.63 -13.63
C VAL A 202 16.43 6.33 -14.55
N THR A 203 16.47 5.12 -15.10
CA THR A 203 17.49 4.69 -16.05
C THR A 203 16.83 4.25 -17.36
N GLU A 204 17.36 4.73 -18.48
CA GLU A 204 17.02 4.30 -19.84
C GLU A 204 15.52 4.29 -20.16
N LEU A 205 14.74 5.19 -19.55
CA LEU A 205 13.30 5.26 -19.77
C LEU A 205 13.02 5.72 -21.21
N VAL A 206 12.43 4.85 -22.02
CA VAL A 206 12.00 5.18 -23.39
C VAL A 206 10.90 6.23 -23.33
N VAL A 207 11.10 7.35 -24.02
CA VAL A 207 10.15 8.47 -24.09
C VAL A 207 9.88 8.86 -25.55
N PRO A 208 8.81 9.63 -25.83
CA PRO A 208 8.55 10.12 -27.19
C PRO A 208 9.69 11.00 -27.74
N GLU A 209 9.81 11.07 -29.06
CA GLU A 209 10.72 12.02 -29.70
C GLU A 209 10.32 13.49 -29.41
N PRO A 210 11.29 14.41 -29.34
CA PRO A 210 11.04 15.84 -29.19
C PRO A 210 10.29 16.43 -30.40
N PRO A 211 9.57 17.56 -30.26
CA PRO A 211 9.24 18.22 -29.01
C PRO A 211 8.15 17.49 -28.24
N SER A 212 8.31 17.34 -26.92
CA SER A 212 7.39 16.56 -26.11
C SER A 212 7.35 17.05 -24.66
N LEU A 213 6.22 16.73 -24.00
CA LEU A 213 5.98 17.02 -22.59
C LEU A 213 5.54 15.73 -21.91
N ILE A 214 6.32 15.31 -20.92
CA ILE A 214 6.02 14.15 -20.08
C ILE A 214 5.76 14.60 -18.63
N GLU A 215 5.15 13.71 -17.85
CA GLU A 215 4.98 13.83 -16.41
C GLU A 215 5.55 12.61 -15.72
N LEU A 216 6.31 12.85 -14.65
CA LEU A 216 6.74 11.84 -13.69
C LEU A 216 5.89 11.97 -12.44
N VAL A 217 5.40 10.85 -11.94
CA VAL A 217 4.40 10.80 -10.86
C VAL A 217 4.84 9.83 -9.76
N ILE A 218 4.68 10.25 -8.51
CA ILE A 218 5.06 9.51 -7.30
C ILE A 218 3.79 9.24 -6.49
N GLU A 219 3.36 7.98 -6.45
CA GLU A 219 2.28 7.49 -5.59
C GLU A 219 2.89 6.92 -4.31
N PRO A 220 2.62 7.51 -3.14
CA PRO A 220 2.98 6.90 -1.85
C PRO A 220 2.11 5.68 -1.56
N VAL A 221 2.73 4.55 -1.20
CA VAL A 221 2.03 3.35 -0.72
C VAL A 221 2.21 3.26 0.78
N ILE A 222 1.16 3.57 1.54
CA ILE A 222 1.24 3.64 3.01
C ILE A 222 1.26 2.25 3.66
N ARG A 223 1.84 2.16 4.87
CA ARG A 223 1.94 0.91 5.66
C ARG A 223 0.60 0.27 5.96
N LYS A 224 -0.43 1.07 6.19
CA LYS A 224 -1.80 0.61 6.47
C LYS A 224 -2.52 0.06 5.23
N GLY A 225 -1.92 0.18 4.03
CA GLY A 225 -2.54 -0.29 2.79
C GLY A 225 -3.74 0.55 2.33
N PHE A 226 -3.94 1.76 2.86
CA PHE A 226 -5.00 2.64 2.35
C PHE A 226 -4.53 3.31 1.04
N LEU A 227 -5.49 3.54 0.16
CA LEU A 227 -5.31 4.34 -1.04
C LEU A 227 -5.03 5.78 -0.65
N VAL A 228 -4.00 6.34 -1.26
CA VAL A 228 -3.70 7.76 -1.15
C VAL A 228 -4.39 8.49 -2.31
N PRO A 229 -5.22 9.50 -2.03
CA PRO A 229 -5.86 10.30 -3.07
C PRO A 229 -4.84 10.85 -4.09
N GLU A 230 -5.21 10.86 -5.37
CA GLU A 230 -4.33 11.34 -6.44
C GLU A 230 -3.88 12.79 -6.29
N SER A 231 -4.64 13.61 -5.58
CA SER A 231 -4.30 15.00 -5.24
C SER A 231 -3.10 15.12 -4.30
N GLN A 232 -2.77 14.04 -3.58
CA GLN A 232 -1.64 13.97 -2.64
C GLN A 232 -0.38 13.35 -3.27
N TRP A 233 -0.47 12.91 -4.53
CA TRP A 233 0.67 12.34 -5.26
C TRP A 233 1.64 13.44 -5.68
N GLY A 234 2.93 13.08 -5.81
CA GLY A 234 3.95 13.99 -6.31
C GLY A 234 3.92 13.99 -7.83
N ARG A 235 3.88 15.17 -8.46
CA ARG A 235 3.85 15.28 -9.93
C ARG A 235 4.82 16.33 -10.39
N ARG A 236 5.59 16.03 -11.45
CA ARG A 236 6.50 16.99 -12.07
C ARG A 236 6.57 16.76 -13.56
N SER A 237 6.39 17.83 -14.34
CA SER A 237 6.46 17.79 -15.79
C SER A 237 7.88 18.08 -16.27
N LEU A 238 8.28 17.43 -17.37
CA LEU A 238 9.54 17.65 -18.06
C LEU A 238 9.24 17.91 -19.54
N SER A 239 9.52 19.13 -19.99
CA SER A 239 9.43 19.54 -21.40
C SER A 239 10.81 19.47 -22.02
N TYR A 240 10.89 18.97 -23.26
CA TYR A 240 12.14 18.91 -24.01
C TYR A 240 11.88 19.11 -25.50
N THR A 241 12.87 19.71 -26.15
CA THR A 241 12.91 20.00 -27.59
C THR A 241 14.27 19.57 -28.12
N GLU A 242 14.41 19.48 -29.44
CA GLU A 242 15.75 19.35 -30.03
C GLU A 242 16.56 20.61 -29.75
N ASP A 243 17.88 20.43 -29.66
CA ASP A 243 18.80 21.55 -29.60
C ASP A 243 18.89 22.16 -31.01
N THR A 244 18.41 23.40 -31.14
CA THR A 244 18.45 24.16 -32.40
C THR A 244 19.74 24.96 -32.57
N THR A 245 20.77 24.73 -31.75
CA THR A 245 22.06 25.39 -31.94
C THR A 245 22.79 24.85 -33.18
N GLN A 246 22.69 25.62 -34.27
CA GLN A 246 23.63 25.60 -35.40
C GLN A 246 24.88 26.42 -35.05
#